data_AF-A0A7J0G1B5-F1
#
_entry.id   AF-A0A7J0G1B5-F1
#
_cell.length_a   1.000
_cell.length_b   1.000
_cell.length_c   1.000
_cell.angle_alpha   90.00
_cell.angle_beta   90.00
_cell.angle_gamma   90.00
#
_symmetry.space_group_name_H-M   'P 1'
#
loop_
_entity.id
_entity.type
_entity.pdbx_description
1 polymer ?
#
loop_
_entity_poly.entity_id
_entity_poly.type
_entity_poly.pdbx_seq_one_letter_code
_entity_poly.pdbx_strand_id
1 'polypeptide(L)'
;MHHLRKRPKIFLTLIPLSALLLLTLSSLTKKPIQNREPPQRIHIYNKIQIPESACEGTLYPDLCVSTISTFPDLHRKSLPQIMSAAINVTVAEVKASESNCTRILRRFPELDLLEKRALDDCLELLDDTVSELENALSDLANIKSAAKNKNDLQTLLSGAMTNQYTCLDGFAFSKEKIRPYIEGRLVNISHHVSNILAMLNKIQKTTSFEGEAFPEYGKMKGGFPKWLSRRDRRLLQTAVTDIVPDVVVAKDGSGNFTTVGAAVAAAKNSSTARFVIYIKEGAYFEYVDVDKKKTNLMFVGDGIGKTWIKGNRSVVDGWTTFRSSTVVNNFTL
;
A
#
# COMPACT_ATOMS: atom_id res chain seq x y z
N MET A 1 -35.19 36.30 -55.65
CA MET A 1 -34.51 37.61 -55.66
C MET A 1 -33.00 37.37 -55.69
N HIS A 2 -32.36 37.93 -56.72
CA HIS A 2 -30.93 38.12 -56.98
C HIS A 2 -29.92 36.94 -56.91
N HIS A 3 -29.66 36.41 -58.10
CA HIS A 3 -28.34 36.00 -58.59
C HIS A 3 -27.28 37.10 -58.41
N LEU A 4 -25.99 36.73 -58.21
CA LEU A 4 -24.96 36.82 -59.26
C LEU A 4 -23.55 36.35 -58.83
N ARG A 5 -23.10 35.36 -59.59
CA ARG A 5 -21.77 34.89 -59.98
C ARG A 5 -20.74 36.00 -60.27
N LYS A 6 -19.46 35.81 -59.89
CA LYS A 6 -18.28 35.91 -60.80
C LYS A 6 -16.95 35.49 -60.14
N ARG A 7 -16.11 34.88 -60.99
CA ARG A 7 -14.79 34.26 -60.79
C ARG A 7 -13.64 35.24 -61.18
N PRO A 8 -12.34 34.88 -61.06
CA PRO A 8 -11.24 35.76 -60.67
C PRO A 8 -10.49 36.43 -61.82
N LYS A 9 -9.52 37.30 -61.52
CA LYS A 9 -8.55 37.85 -62.48
C LYS A 9 -7.11 37.53 -62.07
N ILE A 10 -6.43 36.88 -63.01
CA ILE A 10 -4.98 36.65 -63.12
C ILE A 10 -4.36 37.91 -63.74
N PHE A 11 -3.17 38.31 -63.29
CA PHE A 11 -2.27 39.16 -64.08
C PHE A 11 -0.83 38.67 -63.95
N LEU A 12 -0.30 38.20 -65.09
CA LEU A 12 1.11 38.02 -65.42
C LEU A 12 1.73 39.36 -65.79
N THR A 13 2.99 39.62 -65.40
CA THR A 13 4.04 40.36 -66.15
C THR A 13 5.39 39.98 -65.51
N LEU A 14 6.24 39.15 -66.14
CA LEU A 14 7.33 39.41 -67.11
C LEU A 14 8.57 40.15 -66.55
N ILE A 15 9.72 39.48 -66.76
CA ILE A 15 11.12 39.69 -66.32
C ILE A 15 11.81 40.79 -67.18
N PRO A 16 13.02 41.28 -66.83
CA PRO A 16 14.20 40.72 -67.50
C PRO A 16 15.47 40.58 -66.63
N LEU A 17 16.38 39.79 -67.19
CA LEU A 17 17.69 39.37 -66.69
C LEU A 17 18.66 40.53 -66.40
N SER A 18 19.50 40.37 -65.39
CA SER A 18 20.93 40.70 -65.56
C SER A 18 21.78 39.63 -64.87
N ALA A 19 22.63 39.00 -65.68
CA ALA A 19 23.68 38.10 -65.26
C ALA A 19 24.95 38.91 -65.14
N LEU A 20 25.67 38.83 -64.01
CA LEU A 20 27.11 39.05 -64.03
C LEU A 20 27.81 38.07 -63.09
N LEU A 21 28.68 37.30 -63.72
CA LEU A 21 29.52 36.24 -63.22
C LEU A 21 30.75 36.87 -62.54
N LEU A 22 31.04 36.55 -61.28
CA LEU A 22 32.38 36.70 -60.71
C LEU A 22 32.73 35.45 -59.89
N LEU A 23 33.62 34.66 -60.49
CA LEU A 23 34.35 33.55 -59.90
C LEU A 23 35.28 34.06 -58.81
N THR A 24 35.18 33.51 -57.60
CA THR A 24 36.32 33.41 -56.69
C THR A 24 36.40 31.98 -56.14
N LEU A 25 37.48 31.30 -56.50
CA LEU A 25 37.93 30.05 -55.90
C LEU A 25 38.72 30.33 -54.62
N SER A 26 38.80 29.30 -53.77
CA SER A 26 39.50 29.15 -52.48
C SER A 26 38.64 29.53 -51.26
N SER A 27 38.42 28.70 -50.24
CA SER A 27 39.17 27.55 -49.74
C SER A 27 38.24 26.62 -48.93
N LEU A 28 38.40 25.30 -49.11
CA LEU A 28 37.78 24.29 -48.25
C LEU A 28 38.54 24.24 -46.92
N THR A 29 38.10 25.01 -45.92
CA THR A 29 38.46 24.72 -44.53
C THR A 29 37.42 23.76 -43.96
N LYS A 30 37.77 22.47 -43.87
CA LYS A 30 37.03 21.49 -43.06
C LYS A 30 37.02 22.01 -41.62
N LYS A 31 35.91 22.60 -41.18
CA LYS A 31 35.65 22.84 -39.76
C LYS A 31 35.55 21.49 -39.05
N PRO A 32 36.20 21.32 -37.88
CA PRO A 32 36.12 20.08 -37.12
C PRO A 32 34.66 19.86 -36.69
N ILE A 33 34.26 18.60 -36.74
CA ILE A 33 32.97 18.11 -36.25
C ILE A 33 32.87 18.54 -34.79
N GLN A 34 32.07 19.57 -34.52
CA GLN A 34 31.56 19.83 -33.19
C GLN A 34 30.60 18.67 -32.88
N ASN A 35 30.96 17.87 -31.88
CA ASN A 35 30.04 16.93 -31.24
C ASN A 35 28.77 17.71 -30.87
N ARG A 36 27.70 17.50 -31.64
CA ARG A 36 26.37 17.97 -31.28
C ARG A 36 25.94 17.18 -30.05
N GLU A 37 25.68 17.89 -28.95
CA GLU A 37 24.82 17.36 -27.90
C GLU A 37 23.51 16.81 -28.52
N PRO A 38 22.97 15.69 -27.99
CA PRO A 38 21.71 15.16 -28.50
C PRO A 38 20.57 16.20 -28.36
N PRO A 39 19.60 16.23 -29.31
CA PRO A 39 18.67 17.34 -29.42
C PRO A 39 17.65 17.37 -28.27
N GLN A 40 17.44 18.55 -27.68
CA GLN A 40 16.49 18.86 -26.59
C GLN A 40 15.04 18.39 -26.85
N ARG A 41 14.64 18.14 -28.11
CA ARG A 41 13.30 17.62 -28.47
C ARG A 41 13.00 16.23 -27.91
N ILE A 42 13.99 15.33 -27.87
CA ILE A 42 13.81 13.96 -27.35
C ILE A 42 13.60 14.01 -25.82
N HIS A 43 14.31 14.92 -25.15
CA HIS A 43 14.20 15.12 -23.72
C HIS A 43 12.85 15.70 -23.27
N ILE A 44 12.28 16.67 -24.02
CA ILE A 44 10.97 17.25 -23.70
C ILE A 44 9.83 16.25 -23.96
N TYR A 45 9.91 15.49 -25.06
CA TYR A 45 8.90 14.49 -25.42
C TYR A 45 8.84 13.33 -24.40
N ASN A 46 10.01 12.81 -23.99
CA ASN A 46 10.09 11.75 -22.97
C ASN A 46 9.66 12.22 -21.57
N LYS A 47 9.83 13.51 -21.25
CA LYS A 47 9.46 14.07 -19.94
C LYS A 47 7.94 14.17 -19.73
N ILE A 48 7.17 14.25 -20.81
CA ILE A 48 5.70 14.32 -20.76
C ILE A 48 5.08 12.93 -20.93
N GLN A 49 5.60 12.12 -21.86
CA GLN A 49 4.99 10.83 -22.22
C GLN A 49 5.15 9.75 -21.14
N ILE A 50 6.24 9.75 -20.37
CA ILE A 50 6.49 8.73 -19.34
C ILE A 50 5.55 8.88 -18.13
N PRO A 51 5.36 10.08 -17.53
CA PRO A 51 4.35 10.29 -16.51
C PRO A 51 2.95 9.91 -16.99
N GLU A 52 2.54 10.38 -18.17
CA GLU A 52 1.20 10.11 -18.72
C GLU A 52 0.98 8.60 -18.92
N SER A 53 1.94 7.90 -19.53
CA SER A 53 1.85 6.44 -19.75
C SER A 53 1.88 5.66 -18.43
N ALA A 54 2.67 6.07 -17.44
CA ALA A 54 2.68 5.43 -16.13
C ALA A 54 1.34 5.63 -15.40
N CYS A 55 0.74 6.81 -15.50
CA CYS A 55 -0.50 7.21 -14.84
C CYS A 55 -1.79 6.85 -15.59
N GLU A 56 -1.69 6.37 -16.82
CA GLU A 56 -2.85 5.92 -17.60
C GLU A 56 -3.66 4.86 -16.83
N GLY A 57 -4.99 5.06 -16.71
CA GLY A 57 -5.88 4.15 -15.99
C GLY A 57 -5.84 4.27 -14.46
N THR A 58 -5.16 5.29 -13.91
CA THR A 58 -5.21 5.61 -12.48
C THR A 58 -6.47 6.39 -12.11
N LEU A 59 -6.91 6.30 -10.86
CA LEU A 59 -8.12 6.99 -10.38
C LEU A 59 -7.87 8.49 -10.15
N TYR A 60 -6.61 8.88 -9.86
CA TYR A 60 -6.21 10.26 -9.59
C TYR A 60 -5.05 10.67 -10.53
N PRO A 61 -5.31 10.81 -11.84
CA PRO A 61 -4.26 10.98 -12.85
C PRO A 61 -3.46 12.28 -12.68
N ASP A 62 -4.10 13.39 -12.30
CA ASP A 62 -3.40 14.67 -12.11
C ASP A 62 -2.40 14.60 -10.95
N LEU A 63 -2.81 13.99 -9.83
CA LEU A 63 -1.93 13.74 -8.69
C LEU A 63 -0.79 12.80 -9.09
N CYS A 64 -1.10 11.74 -9.83
CA CYS A 64 -0.11 10.81 -10.33
C CYS A 64 0.96 11.49 -11.20
N VAL A 65 0.53 12.21 -12.23
CA VAL A 65 1.42 12.86 -13.21
C VAL A 65 2.25 13.94 -12.53
N SER A 66 1.64 14.77 -11.69
CA SER A 66 2.35 15.83 -10.97
C SER A 66 3.44 15.27 -10.06
N THR A 67 3.17 14.18 -9.33
CA THR A 67 4.17 13.52 -8.47
C THR A 67 5.30 12.89 -9.28
N ILE A 68 5.00 12.08 -10.29
CA ILE A 68 6.03 11.37 -11.07
C ILE A 68 6.92 12.34 -11.85
N SER A 69 6.36 13.46 -12.32
CA SER A 69 7.11 14.48 -13.04
C SER A 69 8.23 15.14 -12.23
N THR A 70 8.19 15.01 -10.89
CA THR A 70 9.24 15.52 -10.00
C THR A 70 10.46 14.58 -9.90
N PHE A 71 10.36 13.34 -10.38
CA PHE A 71 11.41 12.35 -10.16
C PHE A 71 12.65 12.61 -11.04
N PRO A 72 13.86 12.59 -10.46
CA PRO A 72 15.09 12.73 -11.23
C PRO A 72 15.29 11.53 -12.15
N ASP A 73 15.85 11.77 -13.34
CA ASP A 73 16.18 10.74 -14.33
C ASP A 73 15.02 9.79 -14.67
N LEU A 74 13.79 10.31 -14.68
CA LEU A 74 12.58 9.52 -14.93
C LEU A 74 12.66 8.66 -16.20
N HIS A 75 13.31 9.19 -17.26
CA HIS A 75 13.54 8.50 -18.53
C HIS A 75 14.37 7.21 -18.44
N ARG A 76 15.06 6.98 -17.32
CA ARG A 76 15.86 5.76 -17.05
C ARG A 76 15.16 4.80 -16.09
N LYS A 77 13.99 5.14 -15.56
CA LYS A 77 13.29 4.33 -14.55
C LYS A 77 12.34 3.33 -15.23
N SER A 78 12.46 2.07 -14.85
CA SER A 78 11.45 1.04 -15.12
C SER A 78 10.19 1.28 -14.28
N LEU A 79 9.06 0.67 -14.66
CA LEU A 79 7.80 0.80 -13.93
C LEU A 79 7.92 0.45 -12.43
N PRO A 80 8.58 -0.66 -12.01
CA PRO A 80 8.83 -0.93 -10.59
C PRO A 80 9.64 0.16 -9.88
N GLN A 81 10.59 0.80 -10.57
CA GLN A 81 11.37 1.92 -10.01
C GLN A 81 10.54 3.20 -9.91
N ILE A 82 9.61 3.45 -10.84
CA ILE A 82 8.64 4.55 -10.75
C ILE A 82 7.70 4.32 -9.56
N MET A 83 7.16 3.11 -9.43
CA MET A 83 6.32 2.73 -8.29
C MET A 83 7.07 2.85 -6.96
N SER A 84 8.33 2.39 -6.90
CA SER A 84 9.15 2.52 -5.69
C SER A 84 9.42 3.98 -5.33
N ALA A 85 9.64 4.86 -6.32
CA ALA A 85 9.79 6.29 -6.07
C ALA A 85 8.48 6.92 -5.57
N ALA A 86 7.33 6.54 -6.13
CA ALA A 86 6.02 6.98 -5.66
C ALA A 86 5.74 6.49 -4.22
N ILE A 87 6.03 5.22 -3.90
CA ILE A 87 5.92 4.69 -2.54
C ILE A 87 6.78 5.49 -1.56
N ASN A 88 8.02 5.84 -1.92
CA ASN A 88 8.87 6.67 -1.05
C ASN A 88 8.27 8.06 -0.76
N VAL A 89 7.62 8.68 -1.76
CA VAL A 89 6.85 9.92 -1.53
C VAL A 89 5.72 9.67 -0.54
N THR A 90 4.93 8.62 -0.76
CA THR A 90 3.82 8.25 0.12
C THR A 90 4.29 7.96 1.55
N VAL A 91 5.39 7.23 1.75
CA VAL A 91 5.99 6.98 3.08
C VAL A 91 6.34 8.28 3.79
N ALA A 92 6.88 9.28 3.06
CA ALA A 92 7.17 10.58 3.65
C ALA A 92 5.89 11.33 4.07
N GLU A 93 4.81 11.24 3.28
CA GLU A 93 3.51 11.82 3.61
C GLU A 93 2.84 11.14 4.82
N VAL A 94 2.95 9.80 4.91
CA VAL A 94 2.47 9.00 6.05
C VAL A 94 3.21 9.42 7.32
N LYS A 95 4.55 9.45 7.31
CA LYS A 95 5.38 9.91 8.44
C LYS A 95 5.08 11.37 8.84
N ALA A 96 4.79 12.24 7.87
CA ALA A 96 4.37 13.61 8.14
C ALA A 96 2.98 13.68 8.81
N SER A 97 2.06 12.80 8.42
CA SER A 97 0.72 12.70 9.00
C SER A 97 0.75 12.10 10.40
N GLU A 98 1.61 11.12 10.65
CA GLU A 98 1.89 10.56 11.98
C GLU A 98 2.39 11.65 12.93
N SER A 99 3.42 12.40 12.52
CA SER A 99 3.93 13.56 13.27
C SER A 99 2.85 14.61 13.54
N ASN A 100 1.95 14.83 12.58
CA ASN A 100 0.83 15.73 12.76
C ASN A 100 -0.16 15.24 13.81
N CYS A 101 -0.49 13.94 13.84
CA CYS A 101 -1.34 13.32 14.85
C CYS A 101 -0.69 13.38 16.24
N THR A 102 0.60 13.04 16.36
CA THR A 102 1.35 13.17 17.61
C THR A 102 1.32 14.61 18.13
N ARG A 103 1.48 15.60 17.25
CA ARG A 103 1.42 17.02 17.62
C ARG A 103 0.03 17.44 18.09
N ILE A 104 -1.03 16.93 17.46
CA ILE A 104 -2.42 17.20 17.88
C ILE A 104 -2.64 16.64 19.30
N LEU A 105 -2.30 15.37 19.54
CA LEU A 105 -2.39 14.74 20.86
C LEU A 105 -1.67 15.52 21.96
N ARG A 106 -0.50 16.10 21.64
CA ARG A 106 0.30 16.87 22.61
C ARG A 106 -0.22 18.29 22.84
N ARG A 107 -0.78 18.94 21.81
CA ARG A 107 -1.14 20.37 21.86
C ARG A 107 -2.56 20.61 22.36
N PHE A 108 -3.44 19.64 22.23
CA PHE A 108 -4.84 19.73 22.64
C PHE A 108 -5.09 18.79 23.83
N PRO A 109 -4.85 19.22 25.07
CA PRO A 109 -5.08 18.37 26.24
C PRO A 109 -6.59 18.14 26.52
N GLU A 110 -7.47 18.97 25.97
CA GLU A 110 -8.93 18.89 26.15
C GLU A 110 -9.65 18.09 25.05
N LEU A 111 -8.94 17.21 24.35
CA LEU A 111 -9.56 16.26 23.42
C LEU A 111 -10.58 15.40 24.15
N ASP A 112 -11.72 15.15 23.51
CA ASP A 112 -12.63 14.15 24.07
C ASP A 112 -12.00 12.74 24.00
N LEU A 113 -12.46 11.85 24.87
CA LEU A 113 -11.88 10.52 25.03
C LEU A 113 -11.87 9.73 23.72
N LEU A 114 -12.91 9.90 22.88
CA LEU A 114 -13.01 9.19 21.62
C LEU A 114 -12.07 9.79 20.57
N GLU A 115 -11.94 11.12 20.50
CA GLU A 115 -10.94 11.78 19.65
C GLU A 115 -9.51 11.36 20.03
N LYS A 116 -9.21 11.24 21.32
CA LYS A 116 -7.91 10.76 21.79
C LYS A 116 -7.64 9.32 21.35
N ARG A 117 -8.61 8.42 21.53
CA ARG A 117 -8.49 7.02 21.09
C ARG A 117 -8.39 6.91 19.58
N ALA A 118 -9.17 7.69 18.83
CA ALA A 118 -9.10 7.74 17.37
C ALA A 118 -7.71 8.21 16.89
N LEU A 119 -7.12 9.20 17.55
CA LEU A 119 -5.75 9.63 17.25
C LEU A 119 -4.70 8.56 17.61
N ASP A 120 -4.85 7.87 18.73
CA ASP A 120 -3.97 6.74 19.09
C ASP A 120 -4.07 5.61 18.06
N ASP A 121 -5.28 5.32 17.57
CA ASP A 121 -5.52 4.35 16.49
C ASP A 121 -4.90 4.79 15.17
N CYS A 122 -5.02 6.08 14.82
CA CYS A 122 -4.37 6.64 13.64
C CYS A 122 -2.85 6.48 13.71
N LEU A 123 -2.22 6.67 14.87
CA LEU A 123 -0.78 6.45 15.00
C LEU A 123 -0.38 5.00 14.74
N GLU A 124 -1.14 4.04 15.26
CA GLU A 124 -0.93 2.60 15.01
C GLU A 124 -1.10 2.27 13.53
N LEU A 125 -2.22 2.70 12.93
CA LEU A 125 -2.53 2.47 11.51
C LEU A 125 -1.53 3.14 10.56
N LEU A 126 -0.97 4.30 10.93
CA LEU A 126 0.07 4.97 10.15
C LEU A 126 1.43 4.25 10.26
N ASP A 127 1.81 3.72 11.43
CA ASP A 127 3.01 2.87 11.57
C ASP A 127 2.88 1.57 10.76
N ASP A 128 1.69 0.96 10.77
CA ASP A 128 1.38 -0.21 9.95
C ASP A 128 1.47 0.12 8.46
N THR A 129 0.92 1.26 8.05
CA THR A 129 1.02 1.75 6.67
C THR A 129 2.48 1.92 6.23
N VAL A 130 3.35 2.49 7.09
CA VAL A 130 4.79 2.60 6.78
C VAL A 130 5.38 1.21 6.59
N SER A 131 5.08 0.27 7.49
CA SER A 131 5.59 -1.11 7.43
C SER A 131 5.15 -1.82 6.14
N GLU A 132 3.88 -1.69 5.75
CA GLU A 132 3.33 -2.27 4.52
C GLU A 132 3.99 -1.69 3.26
N LEU A 133 4.18 -0.37 3.22
CA LEU A 133 4.84 0.31 2.10
C LEU A 133 6.33 -0.05 2.01
N GLU A 134 7.03 -0.20 3.12
CA GLU A 134 8.43 -0.65 3.15
C GLU A 134 8.58 -2.12 2.71
N ASN A 135 7.64 -3.00 3.08
CA ASN A 135 7.57 -4.36 2.54
C ASN A 135 7.29 -4.34 1.02
N ALA A 136 6.39 -3.48 0.55
CA ALA A 136 6.11 -3.34 -0.88
C ALA A 136 7.33 -2.86 -1.69
N LEU A 137 8.19 -2.01 -1.12
CA LEU A 137 9.46 -1.63 -1.73
C LEU A 137 10.39 -2.84 -1.93
N SER A 138 10.43 -3.75 -0.96
CA SER A 138 11.22 -4.99 -1.03
C SER A 138 10.72 -5.89 -2.17
N ASP A 139 9.40 -6.00 -2.32
CA ASP A 139 8.77 -6.78 -3.39
C ASP A 139 8.97 -6.16 -4.79
N LEU A 140 9.14 -4.84 -4.88
CA LEU A 140 9.40 -4.10 -6.12
C LEU A 140 10.88 -4.04 -6.55
N ALA A 141 11.79 -4.74 -5.85
CA ALA A 141 13.24 -4.66 -6.09
C ALA A 141 13.65 -4.82 -7.56
N ASN A 142 12.90 -5.62 -8.34
CA ASN A 142 13.01 -5.69 -9.80
C ASN A 142 11.72 -6.24 -10.42
N ILE A 143 11.61 -6.19 -11.75
CA ILE A 143 10.40 -6.63 -12.47
C ILE A 143 10.03 -8.09 -12.23
N LYS A 144 11.01 -8.99 -12.07
CA LYS A 144 10.74 -10.42 -11.82
C LYS A 144 10.19 -10.63 -10.41
N SER A 145 10.74 -9.91 -9.42
CA SER A 145 10.25 -9.88 -8.05
C SER A 145 8.83 -9.34 -7.99
N ALA A 146 8.60 -8.18 -8.61
CA ALA A 146 7.29 -7.54 -8.64
C ALA A 146 6.22 -8.42 -9.30
N ALA A 147 6.57 -9.10 -10.40
CA ALA A 147 5.66 -10.02 -11.08
C ALA A 147 5.34 -11.27 -10.25
N LYS A 148 6.34 -11.79 -9.51
CA LYS A 148 6.19 -12.94 -8.61
C LYS A 148 5.32 -12.59 -7.40
N ASN A 149 5.54 -11.42 -6.80
CA ASN A 149 4.91 -10.98 -5.56
C ASN A 149 3.73 -10.02 -5.82
N LYS A 150 3.15 -10.03 -7.02
CA LYS A 150 2.07 -9.10 -7.41
C LYS A 150 0.86 -9.16 -6.46
N ASN A 151 0.52 -10.34 -5.95
CA ASN A 151 -0.57 -10.49 -4.99
C ASN A 151 -0.22 -9.84 -3.64
N ASP A 152 1.00 -10.07 -3.16
CA ASP A 152 1.47 -9.53 -1.88
C ASP A 152 1.53 -8.00 -1.98
N LEU A 153 2.07 -7.45 -3.07
CA LEU A 153 2.01 -6.03 -3.41
C LEU A 153 0.58 -5.47 -3.41
N GLN A 154 -0.36 -6.20 -4.03
CA GLN A 154 -1.76 -5.79 -4.06
C GLN A 154 -2.33 -5.77 -2.63
N THR A 155 -2.04 -6.77 -1.82
CA THR A 155 -2.53 -6.85 -0.44
C THR A 155 -1.93 -5.75 0.43
N LEU A 156 -0.62 -5.55 0.41
CA LEU A 156 0.08 -4.52 1.18
C LEU A 156 -0.41 -3.12 0.83
N LEU A 157 -0.51 -2.80 -0.46
CA LEU A 157 -1.03 -1.50 -0.89
C LEU A 157 -2.53 -1.34 -0.58
N SER A 158 -3.33 -2.40 -0.67
CA SER A 158 -4.75 -2.32 -0.29
C SER A 158 -4.91 -2.08 1.22
N GLY A 159 -4.10 -2.77 2.05
CA GLY A 159 -4.01 -2.56 3.50
C GLY A 159 -3.62 -1.12 3.85
N ALA A 160 -2.57 -0.60 3.20
CA ALA A 160 -2.10 0.77 3.40
C ALA A 160 -3.20 1.82 3.14
N MET A 161 -4.05 1.58 2.14
CA MET A 161 -5.20 2.42 1.86
C MET A 161 -6.33 2.24 2.89
N THR A 162 -6.66 1.00 3.27
CA THR A 162 -7.65 0.70 4.31
C THR A 162 -7.29 1.32 5.65
N ASN A 163 -6.01 1.36 6.00
CA ASN A 163 -5.53 1.97 7.24
C ASN A 163 -5.87 3.47 7.33
N GLN A 164 -5.80 4.20 6.21
CA GLN A 164 -6.17 5.62 6.17
C GLN A 164 -7.67 5.83 6.43
N TYR A 165 -8.51 5.02 5.77
CA TYR A 165 -9.96 5.08 5.95
C TYR A 165 -10.35 4.66 7.38
N THR A 166 -9.72 3.63 7.92
CA THR A 166 -9.97 3.15 9.29
C THR A 166 -9.60 4.22 10.32
N CYS A 167 -8.50 4.95 10.12
CA CYS A 167 -8.12 6.09 10.95
C CYS A 167 -9.20 7.18 10.93
N LEU A 168 -9.74 7.52 9.75
CA LEU A 168 -10.83 8.51 9.63
C LEU A 168 -12.15 8.02 10.25
N ASP A 169 -12.49 6.75 10.06
CA ASP A 169 -13.70 6.14 10.62
C ASP A 169 -13.68 6.12 12.15
N GLY A 170 -12.48 6.11 12.77
CA GLY A 170 -12.31 6.26 14.21
C GLY A 170 -12.97 7.52 14.80
N PHE A 171 -13.16 8.57 13.98
CA PHE A 171 -13.79 9.83 14.40
C PHE A 171 -15.30 9.90 14.19
N ALA A 172 -15.93 8.93 13.52
CA ALA A 172 -17.33 9.03 13.05
C ALA A 172 -18.38 9.29 14.16
N PHE A 173 -18.06 8.93 15.41
CA PHE A 173 -18.95 9.14 16.57
C PHE A 173 -18.38 10.14 17.59
N SER A 174 -17.28 10.82 17.23
CA SER A 174 -16.66 11.86 18.05
C SER A 174 -17.32 13.22 17.81
N LYS A 175 -16.81 14.27 18.46
CA LYS A 175 -17.21 15.66 18.13
C LYS A 175 -16.65 16.15 16.79
N GLU A 176 -15.85 15.33 16.11
CA GLU A 176 -15.22 15.58 14.81
C GLU A 176 -14.46 16.92 14.75
N LYS A 177 -13.90 17.39 15.87
CA LYS A 177 -13.09 18.62 15.84
C LYS A 177 -11.77 18.38 15.16
N ILE A 178 -11.21 17.18 15.32
CA ILE A 178 -9.89 16.84 14.80
C ILE A 178 -9.90 16.32 13.37
N ARG A 179 -10.93 15.55 12.99
CA ARG A 179 -11.03 14.93 11.67
C ARG A 179 -10.74 15.89 10.50
N PRO A 180 -11.32 17.11 10.44
CA PRO A 180 -11.05 18.05 9.33
C PRO A 180 -9.58 18.48 9.19
N TYR A 181 -8.79 18.41 10.26
CA TYR A 181 -7.37 18.79 10.23
C TYR A 181 -6.45 17.71 9.66
N ILE A 182 -6.89 16.45 9.67
CA ILE A 182 -6.08 15.30 9.21
C ILE A 182 -6.62 14.70 7.90
N GLU A 183 -7.92 14.86 7.62
CA GLU A 183 -8.62 14.21 6.51
C GLU A 183 -7.99 14.44 5.15
N GLY A 184 -7.66 15.70 4.81
CA GLY A 184 -7.04 16.01 3.53
C GLY A 184 -5.70 15.27 3.31
N ARG A 185 -4.91 15.06 4.36
CA ARG A 185 -3.61 14.36 4.26
C ARG A 185 -3.82 12.86 4.05
N LEU A 186 -4.71 12.25 4.83
CA LEU A 186 -5.00 10.83 4.77
C LEU A 186 -5.67 10.43 3.45
N VAL A 187 -6.57 11.28 2.95
CA VAL A 187 -7.17 11.11 1.61
C VAL A 187 -6.10 11.23 0.52
N ASN A 188 -5.17 12.18 0.61
CA ASN A 188 -4.09 12.30 -0.38
C ASN A 188 -3.16 11.06 -0.37
N ILE A 189 -2.83 10.52 0.81
CA ILE A 189 -2.10 9.25 0.94
C ILE A 189 -2.86 8.13 0.24
N SER A 190 -4.17 7.96 0.51
CA SER A 190 -4.99 6.96 -0.17
C SER A 190 -5.00 7.12 -1.69
N HIS A 191 -5.03 8.36 -2.18
CA HIS A 191 -4.96 8.63 -3.62
C HIS A 191 -3.62 8.21 -4.24
N HIS A 192 -2.50 8.46 -3.56
CA HIS A 192 -1.19 7.98 -4.01
C HIS A 192 -1.14 6.45 -4.05
N VAL A 193 -1.58 5.78 -2.98
CA VAL A 193 -1.62 4.33 -2.91
C VAL A 193 -2.51 3.73 -4.01
N SER A 194 -3.69 4.33 -4.25
CA SER A 194 -4.60 3.95 -5.33
C SER A 194 -3.94 4.06 -6.73
N ASN A 195 -3.20 5.13 -6.98
CA ASN A 195 -2.46 5.30 -8.23
C ASN A 195 -1.35 4.24 -8.39
N ILE A 196 -0.64 3.89 -7.31
CA ILE A 196 0.39 2.84 -7.32
C ILE A 196 -0.25 1.46 -7.56
N LEU A 197 -1.41 1.17 -6.96
CA LEU A 197 -2.19 -0.04 -7.23
C LEU A 197 -2.59 -0.15 -8.72
N ALA A 198 -3.02 0.96 -9.33
CA ALA A 198 -3.32 0.98 -10.75
C ALA A 198 -2.08 0.74 -11.63
N MET A 199 -0.90 1.25 -11.24
CA MET A 199 0.37 0.92 -11.90
C MET A 199 0.73 -0.57 -11.77
N LEU A 200 0.50 -1.17 -10.59
CA LEU A 200 0.74 -2.60 -10.35
C LEU A 200 -0.04 -3.49 -11.33
N ASN A 201 -1.22 -3.05 -11.77
CA ASN A 201 -2.01 -3.79 -12.75
C ASN A 201 -1.29 -3.95 -14.10
N LYS A 202 -0.41 -3.03 -14.46
CA LYS A 202 0.41 -3.06 -15.69
C LYS A 202 1.57 -4.07 -15.62
N ILE A 203 1.91 -4.57 -14.43
CA ILE A 203 2.90 -5.65 -14.26
C ILE A 203 2.22 -6.99 -14.55
N GLN A 204 2.70 -7.73 -15.54
CA GLN A 204 2.17 -9.06 -15.86
C GLN A 204 2.61 -10.09 -14.81
N LYS A 205 1.71 -10.97 -14.38
CA LYS A 205 2.09 -12.10 -13.51
C LYS A 205 2.93 -13.09 -14.31
N THR A 206 4.02 -13.59 -13.71
CA THR A 206 4.89 -14.63 -14.29
C THR A 206 4.19 -15.98 -14.49
N THR A 207 3.03 -16.17 -13.87
CA THR A 207 2.13 -17.30 -14.13
C THR A 207 0.71 -16.79 -14.27
N SER A 208 0.14 -16.90 -15.47
CA SER A 208 -1.30 -16.84 -15.72
C SER A 208 -1.95 -18.07 -15.10
N PHE A 209 -2.23 -18.02 -13.80
CA PHE A 209 -3.25 -18.90 -13.26
C PHE A 209 -4.59 -18.32 -13.69
N GLU A 210 -5.09 -18.76 -14.84
CA GLU A 210 -6.50 -18.71 -15.16
C GLU A 210 -7.26 -19.37 -14.00
N GLY A 211 -8.20 -18.63 -13.43
CA GLY A 211 -8.88 -18.97 -12.19
C GLY A 211 -9.04 -17.71 -11.37
N GLU A 212 -10.30 -17.34 -11.14
CA GLU A 212 -10.71 -16.16 -10.38
C GLU A 212 -9.88 -15.99 -9.11
N ALA A 213 -9.61 -14.74 -8.73
CA ALA A 213 -8.97 -14.42 -7.46
C ALA A 213 -9.84 -14.84 -6.26
N PHE A 214 -11.15 -15.06 -6.49
CA PHE A 214 -12.11 -15.50 -5.49
C PHE A 214 -13.19 -16.44 -6.10
N PRO A 215 -12.88 -17.71 -6.45
CA PRO A 215 -13.84 -18.73 -6.04
C PRO A 215 -13.86 -18.62 -4.52
N GLU A 216 -15.03 -18.59 -3.91
CA GLU A 216 -15.36 -18.38 -2.50
C GLU A 216 -14.36 -18.92 -1.42
N TYR A 217 -13.46 -19.85 -1.77
CA TYR A 217 -12.46 -20.48 -0.87
C TYR A 217 -11.01 -20.53 -1.44
N GLY A 218 -10.71 -19.87 -2.57
CA GLY A 218 -9.44 -20.01 -3.28
C GLY A 218 -9.21 -21.42 -3.86
N LYS A 219 -8.00 -21.72 -4.36
CA LYS A 219 -7.68 -23.07 -4.86
C LYS A 219 -7.61 -24.04 -3.69
N MET A 220 -8.49 -25.03 -3.66
CA MET A 220 -8.53 -26.07 -2.64
C MET A 220 -7.77 -27.32 -3.08
N LYS A 221 -7.13 -28.01 -2.13
CA LYS A 221 -6.52 -29.33 -2.33
C LYS A 221 -6.82 -30.20 -1.13
N GLY A 222 -7.66 -31.22 -1.31
CA GLY A 222 -8.07 -32.12 -0.22
C GLY A 222 -8.80 -31.40 0.90
N GLY A 223 -9.75 -30.51 0.57
CA GLY A 223 -10.54 -29.74 1.53
C GLY A 223 -9.83 -28.56 2.21
N PHE A 224 -8.55 -28.31 1.93
CA PHE A 224 -7.78 -27.20 2.50
C PHE A 224 -7.29 -26.22 1.43
N PRO A 225 -7.12 -24.92 1.77
CA PRO A 225 -6.51 -23.95 0.86
C PRO A 225 -5.12 -24.39 0.39
N LYS A 226 -4.79 -24.16 -0.88
CA LYS A 226 -3.50 -24.58 -1.46
C LYS A 226 -2.30 -23.93 -0.78
N TRP A 227 -2.46 -22.69 -0.28
CA TRP A 227 -1.43 -21.95 0.44
C TRP A 227 -1.09 -22.58 1.81
N LEU A 228 -2.02 -23.31 2.41
CA LEU A 228 -1.78 -23.98 3.69
C LEU A 228 -0.86 -25.19 3.48
N SER A 229 0.25 -25.26 4.23
CA SER A 229 1.25 -26.32 4.06
C SER A 229 0.69 -27.69 4.46
N ARG A 230 1.28 -28.78 3.94
CA ARG A 230 0.91 -30.16 4.36
C ARG A 230 1.06 -30.36 5.87
N ARG A 231 2.08 -29.74 6.47
CA ARG A 231 2.37 -29.82 7.91
C ARG A 231 1.25 -29.15 8.71
N ASP A 232 0.83 -27.96 8.30
CA ASP A 232 -0.20 -27.20 9.02
C ASP A 232 -1.58 -27.85 8.87
N ARG A 233 -1.90 -28.41 7.70
CA ARG A 233 -3.12 -29.22 7.52
C ARG A 233 -3.18 -30.39 8.49
N ARG A 234 -2.07 -31.13 8.61
CA ARG A 234 -1.99 -32.26 9.55
C ARG A 234 -2.23 -31.79 10.98
N LEU A 235 -1.68 -30.64 11.38
CA LEU A 235 -1.91 -30.07 12.71
C LEU A 235 -3.38 -29.69 12.92
N LEU A 236 -4.04 -29.04 11.96
CA LEU A 236 -5.46 -28.71 12.05
C LEU A 236 -6.38 -29.94 12.14
N GLN A 237 -5.94 -31.08 11.62
CA GLN A 237 -6.66 -32.35 11.67
C GLN A 237 -6.32 -33.19 12.90
N THR A 238 -5.31 -32.80 13.68
CA THR A 238 -4.87 -33.53 14.88
C THR A 238 -5.85 -33.28 16.02
N ALA A 239 -6.20 -34.33 16.78
CA ALA A 239 -7.04 -34.17 17.95
C ALA A 239 -6.34 -33.25 18.96
N VAL A 240 -7.10 -32.39 19.67
CA VAL A 240 -6.53 -31.45 20.65
C VAL A 240 -5.69 -32.17 21.70
N THR A 241 -6.06 -33.40 22.07
CA THR A 241 -5.33 -34.26 23.02
C THR A 241 -3.93 -34.68 22.53
N ASP A 242 -3.71 -34.68 21.22
CA ASP A 242 -2.46 -35.13 20.59
C ASP A 242 -1.56 -33.95 20.21
N ILE A 243 -2.05 -32.71 20.40
CA ILE A 243 -1.25 -31.50 20.22
C ILE A 243 -0.42 -31.28 21.49
N VAL A 244 0.90 -31.22 21.34
CA VAL A 244 1.81 -30.88 22.45
C VAL A 244 1.89 -29.35 22.57
N PRO A 245 1.37 -28.73 23.63
CA PRO A 245 1.47 -27.30 23.83
C PRO A 245 2.86 -26.91 24.35
N ASP A 246 3.33 -25.72 23.96
CA ASP A 246 4.51 -25.11 24.57
C ASP A 246 4.14 -24.49 25.93
N VAL A 247 2.94 -23.91 26.01
CA VAL A 247 2.39 -23.32 27.23
C VAL A 247 0.89 -23.53 27.34
N VAL A 248 0.40 -23.62 28.57
CA VAL A 248 -1.01 -23.77 28.92
C VAL A 248 -1.53 -22.53 29.63
N VAL A 249 -2.66 -22.02 29.17
CA VAL A 249 -3.44 -20.96 29.82
C VAL A 249 -4.61 -21.61 30.54
N ALA A 250 -4.70 -21.38 31.85
CA ALA A 250 -5.78 -21.89 32.68
C ALA A 250 -6.18 -20.86 33.73
N LYS A 251 -7.45 -20.43 33.71
CA LYS A 251 -7.96 -19.39 34.60
C LYS A 251 -7.96 -19.80 36.09
N ASP A 252 -8.01 -21.09 36.36
CA ASP A 252 -7.94 -21.69 37.70
C ASP A 252 -6.51 -21.74 38.28
N GLY A 253 -5.50 -21.35 37.50
CA GLY A 253 -4.09 -21.41 37.89
C GLY A 253 -3.44 -22.78 37.69
N SER A 254 -4.12 -23.76 37.07
CA SER A 254 -3.56 -25.09 36.79
C SER A 254 -2.58 -25.14 35.60
N GLY A 255 -2.44 -24.03 34.86
CA GLY A 255 -1.57 -23.87 33.70
C GLY A 255 -0.34 -23.00 33.99
N ASN A 256 0.44 -22.70 32.94
CA ASN A 256 1.59 -21.81 33.02
C ASN A 256 1.18 -20.34 33.22
N PHE A 257 0.04 -19.94 32.64
CA PHE A 257 -0.49 -18.57 32.71
C PHE A 257 -1.99 -18.58 33.02
N THR A 258 -2.49 -17.50 33.61
CA THR A 258 -3.92 -17.29 33.86
C THR A 258 -4.61 -16.45 32.79
N THR A 259 -3.84 -15.78 31.91
CA THR A 259 -4.34 -14.94 30.82
C THR A 259 -3.68 -15.31 29.49
N VAL A 260 -4.42 -15.13 28.39
CA VAL A 260 -3.94 -15.40 27.04
C VAL A 260 -2.87 -14.38 26.64
N GLY A 261 -3.05 -13.11 27.00
CA GLY A 261 -2.06 -12.06 26.73
C GLY A 261 -0.68 -12.34 27.35
N ALA A 262 -0.63 -12.92 28.55
CA ALA A 262 0.64 -13.30 29.18
C ALA A 262 1.34 -14.46 28.43
N ALA A 263 0.58 -15.43 27.94
CA ALA A 263 1.11 -16.51 27.12
C ALA A 263 1.65 -16.01 25.76
N VAL A 264 0.96 -15.06 25.12
CA VAL A 264 1.44 -14.39 23.90
C VAL A 264 2.74 -13.64 24.19
N ALA A 265 2.82 -12.89 25.30
CA ALA A 265 4.01 -12.15 25.69
C ALA A 265 5.23 -13.06 25.92
N ALA A 266 5.02 -14.28 26.42
CA ALA A 266 6.06 -15.28 26.67
C ALA A 266 6.66 -15.89 25.39
N ALA A 267 5.95 -15.84 24.25
CA ALA A 267 6.46 -16.36 22.99
C ALA A 267 7.69 -15.56 22.51
N LYS A 268 8.65 -16.22 21.86
CA LYS A 268 9.84 -15.54 21.33
C LYS A 268 9.49 -14.67 20.12
N ASN A 269 10.06 -13.48 20.06
CA ASN A 269 9.94 -12.60 18.92
C ASN A 269 10.67 -13.18 17.70
N SER A 270 10.07 -13.04 16.51
CA SER A 270 10.60 -13.45 15.21
C SER A 270 11.02 -14.93 15.15
N SER A 271 10.34 -15.78 15.92
CA SER A 271 10.57 -17.23 15.92
C SER A 271 10.11 -17.84 14.61
N THR A 272 10.94 -18.70 14.02
CA THR A 272 10.56 -19.57 12.89
C THR A 272 9.90 -20.87 13.36
N ALA A 273 10.06 -21.22 14.64
CA ALA A 273 9.36 -22.34 15.26
C ALA A 273 7.97 -21.90 15.70
N ARG A 274 6.99 -22.80 15.50
CA ARG A 274 5.62 -22.61 15.98
C ARG A 274 5.59 -22.64 17.50
N PHE A 275 4.84 -21.71 18.08
CA PHE A 275 4.58 -21.65 19.52
C PHE A 275 3.10 -21.92 19.78
N VAL A 276 2.81 -23.06 20.40
CA VAL A 276 1.45 -23.56 20.64
C VAL A 276 0.99 -23.14 22.04
N ILE A 277 -0.03 -22.30 22.09
CA ILE A 277 -0.70 -21.84 23.31
C ILE A 277 -2.01 -22.60 23.42
N TYR A 278 -2.10 -23.51 24.39
CA TYR A 278 -3.33 -24.22 24.70
C TYR A 278 -4.11 -23.46 25.78
N ILE A 279 -5.36 -23.14 25.48
CA ILE A 279 -6.25 -22.31 26.30
C ILE A 279 -7.39 -23.19 26.79
N LYS A 280 -7.30 -23.59 28.07
CA LYS A 280 -8.33 -24.42 28.70
C LYS A 280 -9.67 -23.72 28.71
N GLU A 281 -10.73 -24.51 28.87
CA GLU A 281 -12.11 -24.04 28.96
C GLU A 281 -12.25 -22.93 29.99
N GLY A 282 -13.12 -21.98 29.67
CA GLY A 282 -13.30 -20.80 30.48
C GLY A 282 -13.61 -19.57 29.65
N ALA A 283 -14.13 -18.58 30.35
CA ALA A 283 -14.44 -17.28 29.79
C ALA A 283 -13.36 -16.27 30.23
N TYR A 284 -12.47 -15.94 29.30
CA TYR A 284 -11.35 -15.01 29.45
C TYR A 284 -11.83 -13.62 29.05
N PHE A 285 -11.94 -12.73 30.03
CA PHE A 285 -12.31 -11.33 29.82
C PHE A 285 -11.04 -10.51 29.63
N GLU A 286 -10.54 -10.44 28.40
CA GLU A 286 -9.30 -9.76 28.04
C GLU A 286 -9.32 -9.30 26.58
N TYR A 287 -8.40 -8.38 26.26
CA TYR A 287 -8.13 -7.94 24.89
C TYR A 287 -6.71 -8.37 24.56
N VAL A 288 -6.58 -9.34 23.66
CA VAL A 288 -5.30 -9.95 23.29
C VAL A 288 -4.75 -9.22 22.07
N ASP A 289 -3.61 -8.59 22.24
CA ASP A 289 -2.86 -7.97 21.16
C ASP A 289 -1.65 -8.85 20.82
N VAL A 290 -1.60 -9.35 19.58
CA VAL A 290 -0.47 -10.08 19.04
C VAL A 290 0.42 -9.10 18.27
N ASP A 291 1.46 -8.61 18.95
CA ASP A 291 2.48 -7.73 18.37
C ASP A 291 3.07 -8.34 17.09
N LYS A 292 3.37 -7.50 16.09
CA LYS A 292 3.89 -7.89 14.77
C LYS A 292 5.12 -8.81 14.80
N LYS A 293 5.90 -8.75 15.87
CA LYS A 293 7.09 -9.58 16.08
C LYS A 293 6.75 -10.96 16.62
N LYS A 294 5.56 -11.21 17.16
CA LYS A 294 5.14 -12.52 17.71
C LYS A 294 4.74 -13.49 16.60
N THR A 295 5.69 -13.91 15.78
CA THR A 295 5.45 -14.77 14.62
C THR A 295 5.17 -16.23 15.00
N ASN A 296 4.42 -16.93 14.15
CA ASN A 296 4.17 -18.38 14.23
C ASN A 296 3.45 -18.85 15.52
N LEU A 297 2.53 -18.06 16.06
CA LEU A 297 1.64 -18.50 17.14
C LEU A 297 0.55 -19.45 16.65
N MET A 298 0.15 -20.40 17.51
CA MET A 298 -1.03 -21.23 17.31
C MET A 298 -1.83 -21.26 18.61
N PHE A 299 -3.09 -20.84 18.55
CA PHE A 299 -4.02 -20.96 19.68
C PHE A 299 -4.85 -22.23 19.52
N VAL A 300 -4.96 -22.99 20.61
CA VAL A 300 -5.77 -24.21 20.68
C VAL A 300 -6.68 -24.11 21.88
N GLY A 301 -7.99 -24.23 21.69
CA GLY A 301 -8.95 -24.25 22.79
C GLY A 301 -9.49 -25.65 23.08
N ASP A 302 -10.18 -25.80 24.22
CA ASP A 302 -10.88 -27.05 24.59
C ASP A 302 -12.07 -27.41 23.70
N GLY A 303 -12.47 -26.48 22.84
CA GLY A 303 -13.46 -26.68 21.82
C GLY A 303 -14.36 -25.47 21.61
N ILE A 304 -15.14 -25.55 20.54
CA ILE A 304 -16.20 -24.58 20.26
C ILE A 304 -17.18 -24.53 21.43
N GLY A 305 -17.46 -23.33 21.94
CA GLY A 305 -18.37 -23.16 23.07
C GLY A 305 -17.83 -23.62 24.43
N LYS A 306 -16.51 -23.81 24.58
CA LYS A 306 -15.86 -24.07 25.88
C LYS A 306 -14.83 -23.01 26.23
N THR A 307 -14.04 -22.60 25.25
CA THR A 307 -13.03 -21.55 25.39
C THR A 307 -13.55 -20.27 24.74
N TRP A 308 -13.72 -19.20 25.52
CA TRP A 308 -14.14 -17.89 25.03
C TRP A 308 -13.14 -16.82 25.43
N ILE A 309 -12.66 -16.05 24.45
CA ILE A 309 -12.01 -14.75 24.67
C ILE A 309 -13.05 -13.69 24.36
N LYS A 310 -13.44 -12.90 25.35
CA LYS A 310 -14.53 -11.94 25.22
C LYS A 310 -14.20 -10.60 25.86
N GLY A 311 -14.86 -9.57 25.36
CA GLY A 311 -14.75 -8.20 25.83
C GLY A 311 -16.10 -7.50 25.78
N ASN A 312 -16.12 -6.27 26.26
CA ASN A 312 -17.25 -5.37 26.37
C ASN A 312 -16.91 -3.95 25.85
N ARG A 313 -15.87 -3.80 25.01
CA ARG A 313 -15.54 -2.51 24.38
C ARG A 313 -16.54 -2.22 23.27
N SER A 314 -17.14 -1.04 23.33
CA SER A 314 -18.07 -0.56 22.32
C SER A 314 -17.94 0.95 22.12
N VAL A 315 -18.48 1.45 21.01
CA VAL A 315 -18.53 2.89 20.72
C VAL A 315 -19.35 3.65 21.76
N VAL A 316 -20.44 3.06 22.25
CA VAL A 316 -21.28 3.65 23.30
C VAL A 316 -20.49 3.84 24.60
N ASP A 317 -19.53 2.94 24.88
CA ASP A 317 -18.61 3.02 26.03
C ASP A 317 -17.35 3.86 25.74
N GLY A 318 -17.38 4.65 24.66
CA GLY A 318 -16.33 5.58 24.25
C GLY A 318 -15.14 4.96 23.53
N TRP A 319 -15.21 3.70 23.10
CA TRP A 319 -14.14 3.04 22.33
C TRP A 319 -14.32 3.25 20.83
N THR A 320 -13.26 3.11 20.06
CA THR A 320 -13.36 3.10 18.59
C THR A 320 -13.76 1.71 18.10
N THR A 321 -14.28 1.64 16.88
CA THR A 321 -14.53 0.35 16.20
C THR A 321 -13.25 -0.49 16.11
N PHE A 322 -12.12 0.16 15.79
CA PHE A 322 -10.80 -0.49 15.70
C PHE A 322 -10.37 -1.16 17.02
N ARG A 323 -10.64 -0.53 18.18
CA ARG A 323 -10.27 -1.05 19.50
C ARG A 323 -11.31 -1.98 20.15
N SER A 324 -12.39 -2.32 19.44
CA SER A 324 -13.48 -3.15 19.99
C SER A 324 -13.22 -4.66 19.90
N SER A 325 -12.30 -5.08 19.04
CA SER A 325 -11.87 -6.45 18.83
C SER A 325 -11.26 -7.07 20.09
N THR A 326 -11.57 -8.34 20.35
CA THR A 326 -11.07 -9.08 21.53
C THR A 326 -9.72 -9.74 21.29
N VAL A 327 -9.41 -10.07 20.03
CA VAL A 327 -8.13 -10.60 19.59
C VAL A 327 -7.72 -9.84 18.35
N VAL A 328 -6.58 -9.15 18.42
CA VAL A 328 -5.98 -8.37 17.34
C VAL A 328 -4.64 -9.01 16.97
N ASN A 329 -4.32 -8.94 15.69
CA ASN A 329 -3.08 -9.45 15.16
C ASN A 329 -2.46 -8.41 14.23
N ASN A 330 -1.31 -7.88 14.62
CA ASN A 330 -0.65 -6.78 13.93
C ASN A 330 0.37 -7.27 12.88
N PHE A 331 0.19 -8.46 12.29
CA PHE A 331 1.13 -8.95 11.26
C PHE A 331 1.09 -8.11 9.99
N THR A 332 2.28 -7.71 9.56
CA THR A 332 2.57 -7.32 8.17
C THR A 332 2.98 -8.58 7.41
N LEU A 333 2.41 -8.79 6.21
CA LEU A 333 2.67 -9.96 5.36
C LEU A 333 4.13 -10.07 4.88
#